data_AF-A0A962B442-F1
#
_entry.id   AF-A0A962B442-F1
#
_cell.length_a   1.000
_cell.length_b   1.000
_cell.length_c   1.000
_cell.angle_alpha   90.00
_cell.angle_beta   90.00
_cell.angle_gamma   90.00
#
_symmetry.space_group_name_H-M   'P 1'
#
loop_
_entity.id
_entity.type
_entity.pdbx_description
1 polymer ?
#
loop_
_entity_poly.entity_id
_entity_poly.type
_entity_poly.pdbx_seq_one_letter_code
_entity_poly.pdbx_strand_id
1 'polypeptide(L)'
;MSTSERVNKLKAAMQGMAGVPEPQATPPPVRAVEPVPPEKSAPSALAPSRRGKRNVSAYIDATAAKQLRLLAVERDASTQGLIEEALNDLFRKYNKSPIA
;
A
#
# COMPACT_ATOMS: atom_id res chain seq x y z
N MET A 1 44.25 29.69 31.08
CA MET A 1 43.96 30.55 29.92
C MET A 1 44.26 29.78 28.64
N SER A 2 43.27 29.16 27.98
CA SER A 2 43.39 28.78 26.56
C SER A 2 42.01 28.39 26.03
N THR A 3 41.23 29.39 25.61
CA THR A 3 39.89 29.21 25.04
C THR A 3 39.77 29.95 23.70
N SER A 4 40.88 30.36 23.09
CA SER A 4 40.84 31.25 21.91
C SER A 4 41.03 30.56 20.55
N GLU A 5 41.48 29.30 20.51
CA GLU A 5 41.70 28.60 19.22
C GLU A 5 40.47 27.86 18.67
N ARG A 6 39.48 27.50 19.53
CA ARG A 6 38.27 26.82 19.06
C ARG A 6 37.29 27.73 18.33
N VAL A 7 37.30 29.03 18.63
CA VAL A 7 36.38 30.00 18.01
C VAL A 7 36.76 30.28 16.55
N ASN A 8 38.06 30.20 16.22
CA ASN A 8 38.55 30.56 14.88
C ASN A 8 38.31 29.46 13.82
N LYS A 9 38.24 28.18 14.23
CA LYS A 9 37.91 27.08 13.31
C LYS A 9 36.43 26.99 12.97
N LEU A 10 35.54 27.41 13.87
CA LEU A 10 34.10 27.43 13.60
C LEU A 10 33.70 28.54 12.61
N LYS A 11 34.40 29.70 12.65
CA LYS A 11 34.18 30.80 11.71
C LYS A 11 34.67 30.48 10.29
N ALA A 12 35.75 29.69 10.17
CA ALA A 12 36.27 29.21 8.88
C ALA A 12 35.33 28.20 8.19
N ALA A 13 34.55 27.43 8.95
CA ALA A 13 33.61 26.46 8.39
C ALA A 13 32.30 27.09 7.87
N MET A 14 31.92 28.29 8.34
CA MET A 14 30.68 28.97 7.91
C MET A 14 30.85 29.92 6.71
N GLN A 15 32.09 30.25 6.32
CA GLN A 15 32.35 31.18 5.20
C GLN A 15 32.43 30.51 3.82
N GLY A 16 32.30 29.19 3.74
CA GLY A 16 32.23 28.45 2.48
C GLY A 16 30.82 28.29 1.87
N MET A 17 29.79 28.85 2.50
CA MET A 17 28.38 28.59 2.13
C MET A 17 27.61 29.82 1.64
N ALA A 18 28.33 30.82 1.12
CA ALA A 18 27.76 32.00 0.46
C ALA A 18 28.30 32.09 -0.98
N GLY A 19 27.77 31.24 -1.86
CA GLY A 19 28.19 31.21 -3.25
C GLY A 19 27.76 29.96 -4.01
N VAL A 20 26.50 29.55 -3.87
CA VAL A 20 25.89 28.68 -4.89
C VAL A 20 25.10 29.60 -5.81
N PRO A 21 25.52 29.81 -7.07
CA PRO A 21 24.65 30.45 -8.04
C PRO A 21 23.42 29.58 -8.16
N GLU A 22 22.25 30.19 -7.96
CA GLU A 22 20.96 29.60 -8.26
C GLU A 22 20.99 29.10 -9.71
N PRO A 23 20.99 27.78 -9.96
CA PRO A 23 20.86 27.29 -11.31
C PRO A 23 19.43 27.63 -11.70
N GLN A 24 19.27 28.65 -12.55
CA GLN A 24 18.03 28.86 -13.27
C GLN A 24 17.75 27.60 -14.06
N ALA A 25 16.94 26.72 -13.48
CA ALA A 25 16.37 25.59 -14.17
C ALA A 25 15.32 26.16 -15.13
N THR A 26 15.76 26.56 -16.33
CA THR A 26 14.90 26.44 -17.51
C THR A 26 14.33 25.02 -17.49
N PRO A 27 13.00 24.83 -17.47
CA PRO A 27 12.45 23.50 -17.57
C PRO A 27 12.98 22.90 -18.88
N PRO A 28 13.53 21.68 -18.87
CA PRO A 28 13.88 21.01 -20.11
C PRO A 28 12.60 20.92 -20.96
N PRO A 29 12.69 21.03 -22.30
CA PRO A 29 11.54 20.76 -23.14
C PRO A 29 11.02 19.38 -22.75
N VAL A 30 9.77 19.33 -22.30
CA VAL A 30 9.08 18.08 -21.94
C VAL A 30 9.12 17.24 -23.21
N ARG A 31 10.05 16.29 -23.28
CA ARG A 31 10.09 15.33 -24.36
C ARG A 31 8.77 14.60 -24.24
N ALA A 32 7.88 14.81 -25.21
CA ALA A 32 6.64 14.07 -25.30
C ALA A 32 6.99 12.59 -25.12
N VAL A 33 6.52 12.01 -24.02
CA VAL A 33 6.59 10.57 -23.82
C VAL A 33 5.71 10.01 -24.92
N GLU A 34 6.32 9.48 -25.98
CA GLU A 34 5.57 8.70 -26.97
C GLU A 34 4.77 7.65 -26.19
N PRO A 35 3.47 7.49 -26.48
CA PRO A 35 2.66 6.51 -25.79
C PRO A 35 3.27 5.14 -26.05
N VAL A 36 3.93 4.58 -25.03
CA VAL A 36 4.40 3.19 -25.06
C VAL A 36 3.15 2.34 -25.32
N PRO A 37 3.12 1.54 -26.39
CA PRO A 37 2.00 0.64 -26.65
C PRO A 37 1.73 -0.18 -25.39
N PRO A 38 0.47 -0.44 -25.02
CA PRO A 38 0.19 -1.27 -23.87
C PRO A 38 0.76 -2.66 -24.17
N GLU A 39 1.94 -2.96 -23.61
CA GLU A 39 2.46 -4.31 -23.59
C GLU A 39 1.38 -5.14 -22.90
N LYS A 40 0.82 -6.10 -23.65
CA LYS A 40 -0.12 -7.08 -23.11
C LYS A 40 0.57 -7.74 -21.92
N SER A 41 0.20 -7.31 -20.72
CA SER A 41 0.67 -7.89 -19.48
C SER A 41 0.45 -9.39 -19.58
N ALA A 42 1.54 -10.17 -19.62
CA ALA A 42 1.47 -11.62 -19.61
C ALA A 42 0.52 -12.04 -18.47
N PRO A 43 -0.31 -13.08 -18.66
CA PRO A 43 -1.26 -13.49 -17.63
C PRO A 43 -0.48 -13.78 -16.35
N SER A 44 -0.68 -12.91 -15.34
CA SER A 44 -0.06 -13.06 -14.04
C SER A 44 -0.43 -14.45 -13.52
N ALA A 45 0.58 -15.29 -13.26
CA ALA A 45 0.37 -16.63 -12.77
C ALA A 45 -0.50 -16.55 -11.49
N LEU A 46 -1.68 -17.17 -11.54
CA LEU A 46 -2.65 -17.09 -10.46
C LEU A 46 -1.99 -17.60 -9.17
N ALA A 47 -2.00 -16.77 -8.12
CA ALA A 47 -1.45 -17.13 -6.82
C ALA A 47 -2.00 -18.49 -6.37
N PRO A 48 -1.17 -19.39 -5.79
CA PRO A 48 -1.58 -20.73 -5.43
C PRO A 48 -2.81 -20.76 -4.51
N SER A 49 -2.95 -19.77 -3.61
CA SER A 49 -4.11 -19.61 -2.72
C SER A 49 -5.43 -19.31 -3.43
N ARG A 50 -5.40 -18.87 -4.70
CA ARG A 50 -6.58 -18.52 -5.51
C ARG A 50 -6.93 -19.59 -6.55
N ARG A 51 -6.13 -20.64 -6.70
CA ARG A 51 -6.45 -21.75 -7.62
C ARG A 51 -7.74 -22.43 -7.18
N GLY A 52 -8.69 -22.58 -8.11
CA GLY A 52 -10.00 -23.18 -7.83
C GLY A 52 -10.97 -22.29 -7.03
N LYS A 53 -10.55 -21.11 -6.56
CA LYS A 53 -11.41 -20.17 -5.82
C LYS A 53 -11.91 -19.06 -6.75
N ARG A 54 -13.16 -18.63 -6.55
CA ARG A 54 -13.74 -17.47 -7.24
C ARG A 54 -13.92 -16.32 -6.26
N ASN A 55 -13.68 -15.09 -6.73
CA ASN A 55 -13.86 -13.90 -5.90
C ASN A 55 -15.35 -13.49 -5.94
N VAL A 56 -15.95 -13.37 -4.76
CA VAL A 56 -17.27 -12.77 -4.55
C VAL A 56 -17.04 -11.51 -3.71
N SER A 57 -17.36 -10.35 -4.26
CA SER A 57 -17.19 -9.06 -3.58
C SER A 57 -18.54 -8.37 -3.41
N ALA A 58 -18.71 -7.72 -2.26
CA ALA A 58 -19.90 -6.95 -1.92
C ALA A 58 -19.50 -5.61 -1.31
N TYR A 59 -20.27 -4.58 -1.63
CA TYR A 59 -20.16 -3.29 -0.94
C TYR A 59 -20.94 -3.38 0.37
N ILE A 60 -20.28 -3.08 1.48
CA ILE A 60 -20.87 -3.05 2.82
C ILE A 60 -20.51 -1.73 3.50
N ASP A 61 -21.29 -1.37 4.52
CA ASP A 61 -20.99 -0.20 5.34
C ASP A 61 -19.61 -0.30 6.01
N ALA A 62 -18.93 0.84 6.13
CA ALA A 62 -17.60 0.91 6.70
C ALA A 62 -17.57 0.44 8.17
N THR A 63 -18.66 0.64 8.93
CA THR A 63 -18.81 0.18 10.31
C THR A 63 -18.93 -1.33 10.36
N ALA A 64 -19.74 -1.92 9.47
CA ALA A 64 -19.87 -3.38 9.36
C ALA A 64 -18.53 -4.05 9.00
N ALA A 65 -17.77 -3.45 8.08
CA ALA A 65 -16.43 -3.92 7.73
C ALA A 65 -15.45 -3.88 8.93
N LYS A 66 -15.54 -2.85 9.77
CA LYS A 66 -14.73 -2.76 11.01
C LYS A 66 -15.15 -3.81 12.03
N GLN A 67 -16.44 -4.00 12.23
CA GLN A 67 -16.97 -5.02 13.16
C GLN A 67 -16.54 -6.43 12.75
N LEU A 68 -16.60 -6.76 11.45
CA LEU A 68 -16.14 -8.06 10.95
C LEU A 68 -14.65 -8.30 11.24
N ARG A 69 -13.82 -7.26 11.09
CA ARG A 69 -12.38 -7.34 11.40
C ARG A 69 -12.12 -7.47 12.90
N LEU A 70 -12.87 -6.74 13.72
CA LEU A 70 -12.78 -6.86 15.18
C LEU A 70 -13.12 -8.29 15.62
N LEU A 71 -14.22 -8.85 15.10
CA LEU A 71 -14.64 -10.22 15.37
C LEU A 71 -13.58 -11.24 14.95
N ALA A 72 -12.92 -11.02 13.81
CA ALA A 72 -11.83 -11.88 13.35
C ALA A 72 -10.66 -11.90 14.36
N VAL A 73 -10.31 -10.73 14.92
CA VAL A 73 -9.28 -10.62 15.96
C VAL A 73 -9.72 -11.30 17.27
N GLU A 74 -10.96 -11.05 17.72
CA GLU A 74 -11.48 -11.64 18.96
C GLU A 74 -11.56 -13.18 18.93
N ARG A 75 -11.70 -13.75 17.73
CA ARG A 75 -11.86 -15.20 17.52
C ARG A 75 -10.58 -15.89 17.03
N ASP A 76 -9.45 -15.17 16.97
CA ASP A 76 -8.21 -15.64 16.34
C ASP A 76 -8.46 -16.29 14.97
N ALA A 77 -9.36 -15.70 14.19
CA ALA A 77 -9.86 -16.21 12.92
C ALA A 77 -9.48 -15.29 11.76
N SER A 78 -9.53 -15.82 10.53
CA SER A 78 -9.36 -15.00 9.33
C SER A 78 -10.70 -14.40 8.90
N THR A 79 -10.68 -13.18 8.33
CA THR A 79 -11.87 -12.57 7.74
C THR A 79 -12.49 -13.45 6.65
N GLN A 80 -11.66 -14.15 5.87
CA GLN A 80 -12.15 -15.12 4.88
C GLN A 80 -12.95 -16.25 5.55
N GLY A 81 -12.43 -16.83 6.63
CA GLY A 81 -13.12 -17.90 7.36
C GLY A 81 -14.47 -17.47 7.92
N LEU A 82 -14.57 -16.26 8.47
CA LEU A 82 -15.85 -15.71 8.94
C LEU A 82 -16.85 -15.52 7.81
N ILE A 83 -16.39 -15.11 6.62
CA ILE A 83 -17.27 -14.99 5.45
C ILE A 83 -17.72 -16.37 4.96
N GLU A 84 -16.83 -17.37 4.95
CA GLU A 84 -17.18 -18.75 4.61
C GLU A 84 -18.23 -19.32 5.58
N GLU A 85 -18.08 -19.07 6.88
CA GLU A 85 -19.07 -19.42 7.91
C GLU A 85 -20.42 -18.75 7.67
N ALA A 86 -20.43 -17.42 7.48
CA ALA A 86 -21.66 -16.68 7.22
C ALA A 86 -22.39 -17.14 5.94
N LEU A 87 -21.63 -17.49 4.89
CA LEU A 87 -22.19 -18.05 3.67
C LEU A 87 -22.76 -19.45 3.88
N ASN A 88 -22.11 -20.30 4.69
CA ASN A 88 -22.62 -21.61 5.04
C ASN A 88 -23.94 -21.51 5.82
N ASP A 89 -24.04 -20.58 6.77
CA ASP A 89 -25.28 -20.34 7.51
C ASP A 89 -26.39 -19.78 6.61
N LEU A 90 -26.04 -18.92 5.66
CA LEU A 90 -26.97 -18.46 4.64
C LEU A 90 -27.47 -19.63 3.79
N PHE A 91 -26.59 -20.53 3.35
CA PHE A 91 -26.95 -21.69 2.54
C PHE A 91 -27.84 -22.67 3.29
N ARG A 92 -27.52 -22.94 4.57
CA ARG A 92 -28.37 -23.74 5.46
C ARG A 92 -29.77 -23.14 5.59
N LYS A 93 -29.89 -21.81 5.77
CA LYS A 93 -31.17 -21.11 5.83
C LYS A 93 -32.03 -21.31 4.57
N TYR A 94 -31.39 -21.48 3.41
CA TYR A 94 -32.07 -21.72 2.13
C TYR A 94 -32.08 -23.19 1.67
N ASN A 95 -31.76 -24.15 2.56
CA ASN A 95 -31.67 -25.58 2.25
C ASN A 95 -30.73 -25.88 1.07
N LYS A 96 -29.60 -25.16 1.00
CA LYS A 96 -28.51 -25.39 0.03
C LYS A 96 -27.35 -26.12 0.69
N SER A 97 -26.58 -26.83 -0.12
CA SER A 97 -25.35 -27.48 0.33
C SER A 97 -24.31 -26.45 0.78
N PRO A 98 -23.63 -26.66 1.92
CA PRO A 98 -22.55 -25.79 2.37
C PRO A 98 -21.35 -25.82 1.40
N ILE A 99 -20.51 -24.78 1.49
CA ILE A 99 -19.32 -24.56 0.64
C ILE A 99 -18.14 -25.44 1.11
N ALA A 100 -18.24 -26.00 2.33
CA ALA A 100 -17.26 -26.88 2.95
C ALA A 100 -17.94 -28.11 3.56
#